data_AF-A0A2E9VE57-F1
#
_entry.id   AF-A0A2E9VE57-F1
#
_cell.length_a   1.000
_cell.length_b   1.000
_cell.length_c   1.000
_cell.angle_alpha   90.00
_cell.angle_beta   90.00
_cell.angle_gamma   90.00
#
_symmetry.space_group_name_H-M   'P 1'
#
loop_
_entity.id
_entity.type
_entity.pdbx_description
1 polymer ?
#
loop_
_entity_poly.entity_id
_entity_poly.type
_entity_poly.pdbx_seq_one_letter_code
_entity_poly.pdbx_strand_id
1 'polypeptide(L)'
;MYLCKFLPYKVIIFLGTLLGYLLHAVSPHRKQIAKANIQLCFPDKNEEEIHDLVKGHFKNMGIGVFEIAIAWWSSKRTINNLKLSSKNVNIFKELD
;
A
#
# COMPACT_ATOMS: atom_id res chain seq x y z
N MET A 1 11.55 -4.89 11.67
CA MET A 1 10.08 -5.09 11.69
C MET A 1 9.48 -4.96 13.10
N TYR A 2 9.99 -5.64 14.14
CA TYR A 2 9.38 -5.65 15.49
C TYR A 2 9.08 -4.26 16.09
N LEU A 3 9.97 -3.29 15.89
CA LEU A 3 9.81 -1.93 16.42
C LEU A 3 8.64 -1.16 15.80
N CYS A 4 8.19 -1.53 14.60
CA CYS A 4 7.09 -0.86 13.91
C CYS A 4 5.78 -0.95 14.70
N LYS A 5 5.61 -1.97 15.57
CA LYS A 5 4.38 -2.12 16.38
C LYS A 5 4.16 -0.99 17.39
N PHE A 6 5.22 -0.28 17.77
CA PHE A 6 5.16 0.81 18.74
C PHE A 6 4.88 2.16 18.09
N LEU A 7 4.96 2.25 16.76
CA LEU A 7 4.74 3.49 16.03
C LEU A 7 3.24 3.75 15.82
N PRO A 8 2.76 5.00 15.99
CA PRO A 8 1.40 5.36 15.61
C PRO A 8 1.17 5.09 14.11
N TYR A 9 -0.03 4.61 13.75
CA TYR A 9 -0.35 4.26 12.35
C TYR A 9 -0.10 5.42 11.37
N LYS A 10 -0.38 6.66 11.77
CA LYS A 10 -0.09 7.86 10.93
C LYS A 10 1.40 7.98 10.58
N VAL A 11 2.29 7.67 11.52
CA VAL A 11 3.75 7.72 11.29
C VAL A 11 4.15 6.60 10.33
N ILE A 12 3.54 5.42 10.46
CA ILE A 12 3.77 4.30 9.56
C ILE A 12 3.36 4.65 8.12
N ILE A 13 2.19 5.26 7.93
CA ILE A 13 1.75 5.74 6.61
C ILE A 13 2.71 6.77 6.03
N PHE A 14 3.21 7.70 6.85
CA PHE A 14 4.18 8.70 6.42
C PHE A 14 5.50 8.06 5.98
N LEU A 15 6.08 7.19 6.80
CA LEU A 15 7.32 6.48 6.49
C LEU A 15 7.18 5.59 5.26
N GLY A 16 6.05 4.88 5.13
CA GLY A 16 5.73 4.08 3.95
C GLY A 16 5.60 4.91 2.69
N THR A 17 4.96 6.08 2.77
CA THR A 17 4.86 7.02 1.64
C THR A 17 6.25 7.51 1.22
N LEU A 18 7.08 7.91 2.18
CA LEU A 18 8.45 8.37 1.91
C LEU A 18 9.28 7.25 1.26
N LEU A 19 9.22 6.04 1.81
CA LEU A 19 9.88 4.87 1.25
C LEU A 19 9.42 4.61 -0.20
N GLY A 20 8.11 4.67 -0.45
CA GLY A 20 7.54 4.52 -1.79
C GLY A 20 8.09 5.54 -2.78
N TYR A 21 8.17 6.81 -2.39
CA TYR A 21 8.74 7.86 -3.25
C TYR A 21 10.24 7.69 -3.47
N LEU A 22 10.99 7.26 -2.46
CA LEU A 22 12.41 6.91 -2.63
C LEU A 22 12.57 5.77 -3.63
N LEU A 23 11.81 4.68 -3.50
CA LEU A 23 11.82 3.55 -4.43
C LEU A 23 11.46 3.97 -5.86
N HIS A 24 10.47 4.84 -6.01
CA HIS A 24 10.10 5.42 -7.30
C HIS A 24 11.25 6.21 -7.95
N ALA A 25 12.04 6.94 -7.14
CA ALA A 25 13.15 7.74 -7.62
C ALA A 25 14.39 6.90 -7.97
N VAL A 26 14.71 5.87 -7.17
CA VAL A 26 15.96 5.11 -7.32
C VAL A 26 15.83 3.86 -8.19
N SER A 27 14.62 3.45 -8.57
CA SER A 27 14.37 2.21 -9.33
C SER A 27 13.73 2.46 -10.70
N PRO A 28 14.50 2.98 -11.68
CA PRO A 28 13.96 3.32 -13.01
C PRO A 28 13.40 2.10 -13.75
N HIS A 29 14.04 0.94 -13.60
CA HIS A 29 13.58 -0.30 -14.21
C HIS A 29 12.20 -0.75 -13.65
N ARG A 30 12.02 -0.73 -12.33
CA ARG A 30 10.71 -1.05 -11.73
C ARG A 30 9.65 -0.03 -12.09
N LYS A 31 10.02 1.25 -12.20
CA LYS A 31 9.11 2.31 -12.66
C LYS A 31 8.62 2.04 -14.08
N GLN A 32 9.50 1.62 -14.99
CA GLN A 32 9.13 1.28 -16.36
C GLN A 32 8.15 0.11 -16.42
N ILE A 33 8.40 -0.96 -15.65
CA ILE A 33 7.50 -2.12 -15.57
C ILE A 33 6.12 -1.69 -15.03
N ALA A 34 6.09 -0.93 -13.93
CA ALA A 34 4.84 -0.44 -13.37
C ALA A 34 4.06 0.43 -14.37
N LYS A 35 4.76 1.31 -15.12
CA LYS A 35 4.15 2.13 -16.17
C LYS A 35 3.54 1.26 -17.28
N ALA A 36 4.29 0.28 -17.79
CA ALA A 36 3.79 -0.62 -18.83
C ALA A 36 2.54 -1.39 -18.36
N ASN A 37 2.57 -1.95 -17.15
CA ASN A 37 1.41 -2.65 -16.58
C ASN A 37 0.19 -1.73 -16.43
N ILE A 38 0.39 -0.50 -15.97
CA ILE A 38 -0.70 0.47 -15.78
C ILE A 38 -1.27 0.91 -17.13
N GLN A 39 -0.43 1.14 -18.15
CA GLN A 39 -0.90 1.45 -19.51
C GLN A 39 -1.72 0.30 -20.12
N LEU A 40 -1.31 -0.95 -19.87
CA LEU A 40 -2.05 -2.12 -20.32
C LEU A 40 -3.41 -2.25 -19.61
N CYS A 41 -3.47 -1.98 -18.31
CA CYS A 41 -4.72 -2.05 -17.54
C CYS A 41 -5.67 -0.86 -17.79
N PHE A 42 -5.13 0.30 -18.17
CA PHE A 42 -5.90 1.54 -18.34
C PHE A 42 -5.53 2.23 -19.67
N PRO A 43 -5.86 1.63 -20.82
CA PRO A 43 -5.48 2.14 -22.13
C PRO A 43 -6.10 3.51 -22.46
N ASP A 44 -7.24 3.84 -21.86
CA ASP A 44 -7.98 5.09 -22.12
C ASP A 44 -7.45 6.30 -21.32
N LYS A 45 -6.44 6.11 -20.45
CA LYS A 45 -5.89 7.18 -19.61
C LYS A 45 -4.79 7.95 -20.31
N ASN A 46 -4.72 9.25 -20.05
CA ASN A 46 -3.64 10.08 -20.57
C ASN A 46 -2.32 9.87 -19.79
N GLU A 47 -1.21 10.37 -20.34
CA GLU A 47 0.12 10.18 -19.74
C GLU A 47 0.27 10.77 -18.32
N GLU A 48 -0.43 11.86 -18.00
CA GLU A 48 -0.41 12.47 -16.66
C GLU A 48 -1.12 11.56 -15.65
N GLU A 49 -2.31 11.06 -16.00
CA GLU A 49 -3.04 10.10 -15.17
C GLU A 49 -2.26 8.81 -14.96
N ILE A 50 -1.61 8.29 -16.00
CA ILE A 50 -0.73 7.12 -15.91
C ILE A 50 0.43 7.41 -14.95
N HIS A 51 1.07 8.57 -15.07
CA HIS A 51 2.17 8.96 -14.19
C HIS A 51 1.72 9.04 -12.72
N ASP A 52 0.55 9.61 -12.45
CA ASP A 52 -0.01 9.70 -11.11
C ASP A 52 -0.37 8.33 -10.53
N LEU A 53 -0.91 7.43 -11.37
CA LEU A 53 -1.16 6.05 -10.98
C LEU A 53 0.14 5.30 -10.67
N VAL A 54 1.19 5.48 -11.46
CA VAL A 54 2.52 4.90 -11.18
C VAL A 54 3.05 5.42 -9.85
N LYS A 55 3.02 6.72 -9.62
CA LYS A 55 3.47 7.32 -8.36
C LYS A 55 2.65 6.83 -7.17
N GLY A 56 1.33 6.71 -7.33
CA GLY A 56 0.41 6.13 -6.35
C GLY A 56 0.70 4.65 -6.05
N HIS A 57 1.02 3.85 -7.07
CA HIS A 57 1.44 2.46 -6.91
C HIS A 57 2.67 2.35 -6.01
N PHE A 58 3.72 3.12 -6.26
CA PHE A 58 4.93 3.10 -5.43
C PHE A 58 4.67 3.58 -4.00
N LYS A 59 3.87 4.65 -3.81
CA LYS A 59 3.43 5.09 -2.48
C LYS A 59 2.76 3.95 -1.71
N ASN A 60 1.78 3.28 -2.33
CA ASN A 60 1.03 2.19 -1.68
C ASN A 60 1.92 0.96 -1.44
N MET A 61 2.85 0.67 -2.35
CA MET A 61 3.84 -0.39 -2.16
C MET A 61 4.71 -0.12 -0.92
N GLY A 62 5.21 1.10 -0.77
CA GLY A 62 6.00 1.49 0.39
C GLY A 62 5.21 1.40 1.70
N ILE A 63 3.95 1.85 1.71
CA ILE A 63 3.03 1.67 2.83
C ILE A 63 2.84 0.18 3.16
N GLY A 64 2.59 -0.66 2.14
CA GLY A 64 2.35 -2.08 2.28
C GLY A 64 3.48 -2.83 3.00
N VAL A 65 4.75 -2.43 2.79
CA VAL A 65 5.90 -3.00 3.52
C VAL A 65 5.72 -2.89 5.03
N PHE A 66 5.23 -1.74 5.51
CA PHE A 66 5.00 -1.53 6.93
C PHE A 66 3.68 -2.15 7.41
N GLU A 67 2.64 -2.18 6.58
CA GLU A 67 1.39 -2.87 6.92
C GLU A 67 1.61 -4.37 7.15
N ILE A 68 2.45 -5.01 6.32
CA ILE A 68 2.89 -6.40 6.53
C ILE A 68 3.60 -6.53 7.90
N ALA A 69 4.44 -5.56 8.26
CA ALA A 69 5.11 -5.56 9.56
C ALA A 69 4.12 -5.46 10.74
N ILE A 70 3.09 -4.60 10.64
CA ILE A 70 2.02 -4.50 11.64
C ILE A 70 1.25 -5.80 11.72
N ALA A 71 0.82 -6.36 10.58
CA ALA A 71 0.01 -7.56 10.51
C ALA A 71 0.68 -8.76 11.17
N TRP A 72 2.00 -8.87 11.06
CA TRP A 72 2.75 -10.02 11.57
C TRP A 72 3.20 -9.90 13.03
N TRP A 73 3.52 -8.69 13.50
CA TRP A 73 4.10 -8.48 14.84
C TRP A 73 3.19 -7.77 15.86
N SER A 74 2.04 -7.22 15.44
CA SER A 74 1.11 -6.54 16.34
C SER A 74 0.12 -7.52 16.98
N SER A 75 -0.35 -7.18 18.18
CA SER A 75 -1.41 -7.92 18.84
C SER A 75 -2.76 -7.72 18.14
N LYS A 76 -3.70 -8.67 18.28
CA LYS A 76 -5.08 -8.52 17.79
C LYS A 76 -5.75 -7.24 18.30
N ARG A 77 -5.49 -6.84 19.55
CA ARG A 77 -6.01 -5.59 20.14
C ARG A 77 -5.54 -4.36 19.36
N THR A 78 -4.26 -4.31 19.00
CA THR A 78 -3.69 -3.22 18.20
C THR A 78 -4.36 -3.12 16.84
N ILE A 79 -4.57 -4.25 16.17
CA ILE A 79 -5.22 -4.32 14.86
C ILE A 79 -6.69 -3.90 14.95
N ASN A 80 -7.43 -4.36 15.97
CA ASN A 80 -8.84 -4.00 16.18
C ASN A 80 -9.04 -2.51 16.49
N ASN A 81 -8.02 -1.84 17.02
CA ASN A 81 -8.05 -0.39 17.28
C ASN A 81 -7.81 0.45 16.02
N LEU A 82 -7.44 -0.16 14.89
CA LEU A 82 -7.39 0.52 13.60
C LEU A 82 -8.81 0.77 13.12
N LYS A 83 -9.06 1.95 12.53
CA LYS A 83 -10.36 2.28 11.91
C LYS A 83 -10.51 1.50 10.61
N LEU A 84 -10.97 0.25 10.72
CA LEU A 84 -11.24 -0.63 9.60
C LEU A 84 -12.70 -0.47 9.16
N SER A 85 -12.92 -0.34 7.85
CA SER A 85 -14.24 -0.43 7.25
C SER A 85 -14.24 -1.63 6.32
N SER A 86 -15.07 -2.62 6.64
CA SER A 86 -15.18 -3.86 5.86
C SER A 86 -16.50 -3.83 5.10
N LYS A 87 -16.46 -4.15 3.81
CA LYS A 87 -17.65 -4.33 2.96
C LYS A 87 -17.88 -5.81 2.68
N ASN A 88 -19.13 -6.21 2.51
CA ASN A 88 -19.53 -7.56 2.13
C ASN A 88 -19.07 -8.69 3.09
N VAL A 89 -18.94 -8.38 4.40
CA VAL A 89 -18.53 -9.38 5.41
C VAL A 89 -19.56 -10.52 5.51
N ASN A 90 -20.83 -10.25 5.19
CA ASN A 90 -21.90 -11.23 5.24
C ASN A 90 -21.68 -12.44 4.30
N ILE A 91 -20.98 -12.24 3.17
CA ILE A 91 -20.68 -13.34 2.22
C ILE A 91 -19.83 -14.42 2.89
N PHE A 92 -18.92 -14.04 3.79
CA PHE A 92 -18.08 -15.00 4.50
C PHE A 92 -18.86 -15.82 5.53
N LYS A 93 -19.97 -15.29 6.06
CA LYS A 93 -20.83 -16.01 7.01
C LYS A 93 -21.77 -17.00 6.34
N GLU A 94 -21.97 -16.90 5.02
CA GLU A 94 -22.78 -17.84 4.24
C GLU A 94 -21.97 -19.05 3.75
N LEU A 95 -20.64 -19.00 3.89
CA LEU A 95 -19.70 -20.06 3.51
C LEU A 95 -19.30 -20.98 4.67
N ASP A 96 -19.73 -20.67 5.90
CA ASP A 96 -19.56 -21.47 7.13
C ASP A 96 -20.85 -22.23 7.47
#